data_AF-A0A957RM46-F1
#
_entry.id   AF-A0A957RM46-F1
#
_cell.length_a   1.000
_cell.length_b   1.000
_cell.length_c   1.000
_cell.angle_alpha   90.00
_cell.angle_beta   90.00
_cell.angle_gamma   90.00
#
_symmetry.space_group_name_H-M   'P 1'
#
loop_
_entity.id
_entity.type
_entity.pdbx_description
1 polymer ?
#
loop_
_entity_poly.entity_id
_entity_poly.type
_entity_poly.pdbx_seq_one_letter_code
_entity_poly.pdbx_strand_id
1 'polypeptide(L)'
;MTMLTPDRFSVQALAALQRSAQIAARARAPLIASSHLMASVLQQKDGDAYGVLAALGHDPAAMAKRLADLFGSRQIVMWRDAKSDAAQSRLDPSMQNAIATTFAEAQAVGSPFATTRDLLVGTLDHPDHELAELLAEWQIDRNAVSQAPVSVYERGTTAVAEEQQHAREVRKRNRWRISPVFLGLVAAMAASGAWLYFQEDAHPIIVFVFVTLGWIVSLALHEFGHALAAYWGGDHSVDERGYLTLNPLKYTHPLLSIVMPVIFLLLGGIGLPGGAVYVNLGAIRSRWMQSTVSAAGPAANAIFAALLALPFLLNGDGVFYMERPIFWASIALLVFLQITAIILNLIPIP
;
A
#
# COMPACT_ATOMS: atom_id res chain seq x y z
N MET A 1 3.58 12.66 6.74
CA MET A 1 3.35 11.47 7.59
C MET A 1 4.12 10.32 6.96
N THR A 2 5.35 10.07 7.44
CA THR A 2 6.19 8.98 6.93
C THR A 2 5.49 7.68 7.27
N MET A 3 4.98 6.95 6.27
CA MET A 3 4.41 5.62 6.52
C MET A 3 5.50 4.77 7.17
N LEU A 4 5.19 4.16 8.32
CA LEU A 4 5.99 3.09 8.91
C LEU A 4 6.03 1.96 7.88
N THR A 5 7.05 1.92 7.04
CA THR A 5 7.22 0.83 6.09
C THR A 5 7.77 -0.37 6.88
N PRO A 6 7.04 -1.50 6.97
CA PRO A 6 7.44 -2.65 7.80
C PRO A 6 8.82 -3.22 7.41
N ASP A 7 9.31 -2.84 6.24
CA ASP A 7 10.54 -3.27 5.61
C ASP A 7 11.81 -2.55 6.15
N ARG A 8 11.67 -1.57 7.05
CA ARG A 8 12.81 -0.84 7.63
C ARG A 8 13.12 -1.19 9.08
N PHE A 9 12.32 -2.06 9.71
CA PHE A 9 12.44 -2.42 11.12
C PHE A 9 12.68 -3.91 11.28
N SER A 10 13.42 -4.28 12.32
CA SER A 10 13.47 -5.66 12.82
C SER A 10 12.09 -6.12 13.29
N VAL A 11 11.86 -7.44 13.34
CA VAL A 11 10.60 -8.03 13.84
C VAL A 11 10.30 -7.53 15.25
N GLN A 12 11.33 -7.47 16.09
CA GLN A 12 11.24 -6.99 17.46
C GLN A 12 10.86 -5.50 17.50
N ALA A 13 11.51 -4.66 16.70
CA ALA A 13 11.20 -3.24 16.63
C ALA A 13 9.76 -2.98 16.13
N LEU A 14 9.31 -3.71 15.12
CA LEU A 14 7.93 -3.62 14.64
C LEU A 14 6.93 -4.08 15.71
N ALA A 15 7.23 -5.19 16.40
CA ALA A 15 6.40 -5.67 17.50
C ALA A 15 6.34 -4.67 18.66
N ALA A 16 7.43 -3.94 18.92
CA ALA A 16 7.48 -2.90 19.94
C ALA A 16 6.61 -1.69 19.54
N LEU A 17 6.68 -1.23 18.28
CA LEU A 17 5.83 -0.17 17.74
C LEU A 17 4.33 -0.54 17.76
N GLN A 18 3.99 -1.79 17.49
CA GLN A 18 2.60 -2.26 17.57
C GLN A 18 2.12 -2.36 19.03
N ARG A 19 2.97 -2.86 19.93
CA ARG A 19 2.64 -2.97 21.36
C ARG A 19 2.52 -1.61 22.05
N SER A 20 3.24 -0.57 21.60
CA SER A 20 3.11 0.77 22.19
C SER A 20 1.69 1.32 22.05
N ALA A 21 1.01 1.04 20.94
CA ALA A 21 -0.40 1.39 20.76
C ALA A 21 -1.32 0.66 21.77
N GLN A 22 -1.03 -0.61 22.07
CA GLN A 22 -1.78 -1.38 23.07
C GLN A 22 -1.53 -0.86 24.49
N ILE A 23 -0.30 -0.45 24.80
CA ILE A 23 0.05 0.15 26.09
C ILE A 23 -0.68 1.48 26.27
N ALA A 24 -0.68 2.34 25.25
CA ALA A 24 -1.44 3.60 25.26
C ALA A 24 -2.94 3.38 25.47
N ALA A 25 -3.52 2.40 24.78
CA ALA A 25 -4.92 2.04 24.95
C ALA A 25 -5.23 1.55 26.37
N ARG A 26 -4.36 0.74 26.99
CA ARG A 26 -4.51 0.27 28.37
C ARG A 26 -4.36 1.40 29.39
N ALA A 27 -3.45 2.33 29.13
CA ALA A 27 -3.28 3.57 29.90
C ALA A 27 -4.44 4.56 29.70
N ARG A 28 -5.38 4.28 28.77
CA ARG A 28 -6.44 5.20 28.33
C ARG A 28 -5.89 6.55 27.85
N ALA A 29 -4.70 6.54 27.27
CA ALA A 29 -4.08 7.72 26.71
C ALA A 29 -4.75 8.11 25.38
N PRO A 30 -5.03 9.40 25.14
CA PRO A 30 -5.64 9.86 23.90
C PRO A 30 -4.68 9.79 22.69
N LEU A 31 -3.37 9.77 22.95
CA LEU A 31 -2.31 9.74 21.94
C LEU A 31 -1.25 8.69 22.31
N ILE A 32 -0.57 8.13 21.31
CA ILE A 32 0.57 7.23 21.51
C ILE A 32 1.85 8.09 21.57
N ALA A 33 2.45 8.17 22.76
CA ALA A 33 3.66 8.95 23.04
C ALA A 33 4.94 8.09 23.15
N SER A 34 6.11 8.72 23.19
CA SER A 34 7.39 8.00 23.28
C SER A 34 7.57 7.22 24.59
N SER A 35 6.97 7.64 25.71
CA SER A 35 6.84 6.85 26.96
C SER A 35 6.23 5.46 26.74
N HIS A 36 5.19 5.35 25.91
CA HIS A 36 4.55 4.08 25.57
C HIS A 36 5.45 3.19 24.72
N LEU A 37 6.23 3.80 23.82
CA LEU A 37 7.24 3.09 23.03
C LEU A 37 8.38 2.60 23.92
N MET A 38 8.90 3.45 24.81
CA MET A 38 9.90 3.09 25.81
C MET A 38 9.42 1.90 26.66
N ALA A 39 8.19 1.96 27.18
CA ALA A 39 7.61 0.88 27.97
C ALA A 39 7.49 -0.43 27.17
N SER A 40 7.17 -0.35 25.88
CA SER A 40 7.08 -1.50 24.98
C SER A 40 8.45 -2.14 24.75
N VAL A 41 9.46 -1.30 24.48
CA VAL A 41 10.85 -1.71 24.26
C VAL A 41 11.45 -2.35 25.51
N LEU A 42 11.25 -1.76 26.69
CA LEU A 42 11.76 -2.27 27.97
C LEU A 42 11.12 -3.59 28.43
N GLN A 43 9.90 -3.90 27.98
CA GLN A 43 9.25 -5.18 28.27
C GLN A 43 9.73 -6.33 27.38
N GLN A 44 10.47 -6.01 26.30
CA GLN A 44 10.89 -6.99 25.31
C GLN A 44 12.26 -7.58 25.64
N LYS A 45 12.27 -8.64 26.46
CA LYS A 45 13.51 -9.33 26.92
C LYS A 45 14.36 -9.90 25.78
N ASP A 46 13.73 -10.23 24.66
CA ASP A 46 14.34 -10.73 23.42
C ASP A 46 14.79 -9.59 22.47
N GLY A 47 14.65 -8.32 22.86
CA GLY A 47 15.06 -7.16 22.08
C GLY A 47 16.43 -6.62 22.49
N ASP A 48 17.19 -6.15 21.51
CA ASP A 48 18.53 -5.55 21.70
C ASP A 48 18.57 -4.44 22.74
N ALA A 49 17.55 -3.58 22.80
CA ALA A 49 17.48 -2.51 23.80
C ALA A 49 17.54 -3.04 25.24
N TYR A 50 16.89 -4.18 25.50
CA TYR A 50 16.90 -4.80 26.82
C TYR A 50 18.30 -5.27 27.18
N GLY A 51 18.98 -5.96 26.25
CA GLY A 51 20.35 -6.42 26.44
C GLY A 51 21.35 -5.28 26.60
N VAL A 52 21.23 -4.23 25.79
CA VAL A 52 22.08 -3.04 25.82
C VAL A 52 21.96 -2.31 27.16
N LEU A 53 20.74 -2.04 27.63
CA LEU A 53 20.53 -1.37 28.92
C LEU A 53 21.07 -2.20 30.10
N ALA A 54 20.86 -3.53 30.07
CA ALA A 54 21.41 -4.42 31.07
C ALA A 54 22.95 -4.42 31.06
N ALA A 55 23.57 -4.41 29.88
CA ALA A 55 25.03 -4.33 29.74
C ALA A 55 25.61 -2.99 30.23
N LEU A 56 24.83 -1.91 30.14
CA LEU A 56 25.17 -0.59 30.68
C LEU A 56 24.89 -0.46 32.19
N GLY A 57 24.44 -1.53 32.85
CA GLY A 57 24.21 -1.55 34.31
C GLY A 57 22.83 -1.05 34.75
N HIS A 58 21.89 -0.85 33.83
CA HIS A 58 20.50 -0.54 34.17
C HIS A 58 19.68 -1.83 34.38
N ASP A 59 18.52 -1.71 35.04
CA ASP A 59 17.54 -2.80 35.18
C ASP A 59 16.30 -2.50 34.32
N PRO A 60 16.22 -3.03 33.08
CA PRO A 60 15.11 -2.77 32.18
C PRO A 60 13.76 -3.23 32.73
N ALA A 61 13.74 -4.30 33.55
CA ALA A 61 12.50 -4.81 34.13
C ALA A 61 11.96 -3.86 35.22
N ALA A 62 12.84 -3.31 36.07
CA ALA A 62 12.47 -2.30 37.04
C ALA A 62 11.99 -1.00 36.36
N MET A 63 12.68 -0.57 35.29
CA MET A 63 12.31 0.61 34.50
C MET A 63 10.93 0.43 33.82
N ALA A 64 10.69 -0.73 33.20
CA ALA A 64 9.40 -1.07 32.60
C ALA A 64 8.27 -1.03 33.63
N LYS A 65 8.51 -1.58 34.83
CA LYS A 65 7.53 -1.55 35.93
C LYS A 65 7.25 -0.11 36.36
N ARG A 66 8.28 0.73 36.48
CA ARG A 66 8.14 2.14 36.86
C ARG A 66 7.27 2.93 35.89
N LEU A 67 7.44 2.73 34.58
CA LEU A 67 6.55 3.30 33.55
C LEU A 67 5.12 2.78 33.67
N ALA A 68 4.95 1.47 33.89
CA ALA A 68 3.61 0.88 34.06
C ALA A 68 2.88 1.46 35.29
N ASP A 69 3.59 1.69 36.40
CA ASP A 69 3.03 2.31 37.60
C ASP A 69 2.60 3.77 37.36
N LEU A 70 3.36 4.54 36.55
CA LEU A 70 2.96 5.88 36.13
C LEU A 70 1.65 5.86 35.33
N PHE A 71 1.54 4.98 34.34
CA PHE A 71 0.32 4.84 33.55
C PHE A 71 -0.89 4.38 34.38
N GLY A 72 -0.68 3.56 35.41
CA GLY A 72 -1.74 3.06 36.29
C GLY A 72 -2.19 4.05 37.37
N SER A 73 -1.29 4.93 37.83
CA SER A 73 -1.55 5.88 38.94
C SER A 73 -2.36 7.12 38.54
N ARG A 74 -2.49 7.39 37.24
CA ARG A 74 -3.11 8.61 36.72
C ARG A 74 -4.39 8.32 35.93
N GLN A 75 -5.52 8.26 36.64
CA GLN A 75 -6.80 8.66 36.06
C GLN A 75 -6.75 10.17 35.80
N ILE A 76 -6.32 10.61 34.62
CA ILE A 76 -6.35 12.03 34.27
C ILE A 76 -7.70 12.39 33.64
N VAL A 77 -8.49 13.08 34.46
CA VAL A 77 -9.44 14.16 34.17
C VAL A 77 -9.99 14.25 32.74
N MET A 78 -11.25 13.85 32.63
CA MET A 78 -12.17 14.15 31.54
C MET A 78 -12.26 15.67 31.28
N TRP A 79 -11.90 16.12 30.08
CA TRP A 79 -12.53 17.29 29.45
C TRP A 79 -13.18 16.87 28.13
N ARG A 80 -14.48 16.56 28.26
CA ARG A 80 -15.60 16.98 27.42
C ARG A 80 -15.66 16.59 25.93
N ASP A 81 -16.78 15.93 25.61
CA ASP A 81 -17.43 15.72 24.31
C ASP A 81 -16.64 14.96 23.22
N ALA A 82 -16.31 13.70 23.49
CA ALA A 82 -15.95 12.73 22.44
C ALA A 82 -17.01 11.63 22.31
N LYS A 83 -18.22 12.01 21.88
CA LYS A 83 -19.09 11.10 21.12
C LYS A 83 -18.58 11.05 19.68
N SER A 84 -17.42 10.43 19.49
CA SER A 84 -16.95 9.98 18.18
C SER A 84 -15.65 9.20 18.38
N ASP A 85 -15.65 8.00 17.84
CA ASP A 85 -14.49 7.28 17.39
C ASP A 85 -13.59 6.60 18.43
N ALA A 86 -13.74 5.28 18.47
CA ALA A 86 -12.61 4.36 18.56
C ALA A 86 -11.68 4.48 17.32
N ALA A 87 -11.31 5.70 16.94
CA ALA A 87 -10.38 5.99 15.85
C ALA A 87 -8.97 5.76 16.38
N GLN A 88 -8.25 4.89 15.68
CA GLN A 88 -6.80 4.90 15.48
C GLN A 88 -6.09 5.97 16.33
N SER A 89 -5.63 5.58 17.53
CA SER A 89 -4.90 6.49 18.42
C SER A 89 -3.80 7.19 17.64
N ARG A 90 -3.90 8.52 17.51
CA ARG A 90 -2.95 9.32 16.74
C ARG A 90 -1.60 9.32 17.45
N LEU A 91 -0.51 9.35 16.70
CA LEU A 91 0.83 9.48 17.25
C LEU A 91 1.04 10.90 17.77
N ASP A 92 1.54 11.03 19.00
CA ASP A 92 2.01 12.29 19.58
C ASP A 92 3.31 12.77 18.89
N PRO A 93 3.64 14.08 18.85
CA PRO A 93 4.89 14.56 18.26
C PRO A 93 6.15 13.89 18.82
N SER A 94 6.18 13.55 20.12
CA SER A 94 7.31 12.81 20.72
C SER A 94 7.56 11.47 20.02
N MET A 95 6.50 10.69 19.81
CA MET A 95 6.52 9.39 19.12
C MET A 95 6.88 9.55 17.65
N GLN A 96 6.31 10.56 16.97
CA GLN A 96 6.62 10.81 15.56
C GLN A 96 8.10 11.15 15.35
N ASN A 97 8.67 11.98 16.22
CA ASN A 97 10.08 12.38 16.16
C ASN A 97 11.00 11.19 16.52
N ALA A 98 10.66 10.42 17.56
CA ALA A 98 11.39 9.21 17.94
C ALA A 98 11.49 8.19 16.80
N ILE A 99 10.38 7.92 16.10
CA ILE A 99 10.37 7.05 14.92
C ILE A 99 11.20 7.64 13.78
N ALA A 100 11.12 8.95 13.56
CA ALA A 100 11.78 9.61 12.43
C ALA A 100 13.32 9.53 12.53
N THR A 101 13.89 9.59 13.74
CA THR A 101 15.35 9.50 13.95
C THR A 101 15.87 8.06 13.99
N THR A 102 15.01 7.08 14.29
CA THR A 102 15.39 5.67 14.44
C THR A 102 16.20 5.13 13.26
N PHE A 103 15.81 5.45 12.01
CA PHE A 103 16.49 4.92 10.83
C PHE A 103 17.84 5.60 10.56
N ALA A 104 17.98 6.87 10.92
CA ALA A 104 19.27 7.56 10.83
C ALA A 104 20.28 6.95 11.80
N GLU A 105 19.83 6.60 13.02
CA GLU A 105 20.66 5.91 14.02
C GLU A 105 21.09 4.51 13.55
N ALA A 106 20.17 3.74 12.97
CA ALA A 106 20.49 2.43 12.41
C ALA A 106 21.58 2.51 11.32
N GLN A 107 21.47 3.49 10.42
CA GLN A 107 22.47 3.70 9.37
C GLN A 107 23.82 4.18 9.91
N ALA A 108 23.82 5.02 10.96
CA ALA A 108 25.05 5.54 11.56
C ALA A 108 25.97 4.43 12.08
N VAL A 109 25.41 3.28 12.47
CA VAL A 109 26.15 2.09 12.92
C VAL A 109 26.22 0.97 11.88
N GLY A 110 25.85 1.26 10.62
CA GLY A 110 25.91 0.29 9.52
C GLY A 110 24.84 -0.80 9.53
N SER A 111 23.77 -0.65 10.33
CA SER A 111 22.67 -1.61 10.36
C SER A 111 21.73 -1.41 9.17
N PRO A 112 21.37 -2.48 8.43
CA PRO A 112 20.43 -2.38 7.30
C PRO A 112 18.97 -2.19 7.74
N PHE A 113 18.67 -2.37 9.03
CA PHE A 113 17.33 -2.21 9.60
C PHE A 113 17.38 -1.57 11.00
N ALA A 114 16.30 -0.88 11.36
CA ALA A 114 16.09 -0.33 12.69
C ALA A 114 15.74 -1.42 13.71
N THR A 115 16.48 -1.46 14.80
CA THR A 115 16.34 -2.40 15.91
C THR A 115 15.59 -1.78 17.08
N THR A 116 15.31 -2.59 18.11
CA THR A 116 14.74 -2.06 19.36
C THR A 116 15.71 -1.10 20.06
N ARG A 117 17.03 -1.27 19.90
CA ARG A 117 18.05 -0.31 20.35
C ARG A 117 17.88 1.05 19.67
N ASP A 118 17.64 1.06 18.37
CA ASP A 118 17.47 2.32 17.63
C ASP A 118 16.18 3.04 18.06
N LEU A 119 15.11 2.27 18.33
CA LEU A 119 13.88 2.82 18.92
C LEU A 119 14.13 3.39 20.32
N LEU A 120 14.94 2.71 21.14
CA LEU A 120 15.35 3.20 22.45
C LEU A 120 16.07 4.56 22.30
N VAL A 121 17.06 4.67 21.40
CA VAL A 121 17.74 5.95 21.13
C VAL A 121 16.75 7.04 20.72
N GLY A 122 15.82 6.73 19.80
CA GLY A 122 14.79 7.67 19.38
C GLY A 122 13.92 8.17 20.55
N THR A 123 13.59 7.31 21.50
CA THR A 123 12.84 7.70 22.72
C THR A 123 13.68 8.51 23.72
N LEU A 124 15.01 8.34 23.74
CA LEU A 124 15.92 9.16 24.56
C LEU A 124 16.07 10.57 24.00
N ASP A 125 16.10 10.72 22.67
CA ASP A 125 16.23 12.03 22.00
C ASP A 125 14.92 12.84 22.01
N HIS A 126 13.78 12.13 22.01
CA HIS A 126 12.46 12.74 21.90
C HIS A 126 11.49 12.25 22.99
N PRO A 127 11.82 12.48 24.28
CA PRO A 127 10.93 12.12 25.36
C PRO A 127 9.69 13.02 25.39
N ASP A 128 8.53 12.42 25.63
CA ASP A 128 7.38 13.15 26.14
C ASP A 128 7.60 13.55 27.60
N HIS A 129 6.69 14.36 28.14
CA HIS A 129 6.85 14.91 29.49
C HIS A 129 7.05 13.83 30.57
N GLU A 130 6.31 12.73 30.47
CA GLU A 130 6.38 11.62 31.44
C GLU A 130 7.72 10.89 31.37
N LEU A 131 8.20 10.63 30.16
CA LEU A 131 9.49 9.99 29.97
C LEU A 131 10.64 10.92 30.39
N ALA A 132 10.55 12.22 30.13
CA ALA A 132 11.58 13.19 30.48
C ALA A 132 11.85 13.25 32.00
N GLU A 133 10.81 13.15 32.83
CA GLU A 133 10.94 13.08 34.29
C GLU A 133 11.72 11.83 34.73
N LEU A 134 11.44 10.67 34.12
CA LEU A 134 12.11 9.41 34.44
C LEU A 134 13.55 9.34 33.92
N LEU A 135 13.83 9.92 32.75
CA LEU A 135 15.18 9.92 32.19
C LEU A 135 16.17 10.70 33.06
N ALA A 136 15.71 11.73 33.78
CA ALA A 136 16.52 12.44 34.77
C ALA A 136 16.93 11.53 35.94
N GLU A 137 16.09 10.57 36.33
CA GLU A 137 16.36 9.57 37.36
C GLU A 137 17.30 8.46 36.85
N TRP A 138 17.05 7.96 35.64
CA TRP A 138 17.77 6.79 35.12
C TRP A 138 19.17 7.08 34.58
N GLN A 139 19.48 8.34 34.26
CA GLN A 139 20.81 8.77 33.79
C GLN A 139 21.38 7.89 32.66
N ILE A 140 20.53 7.49 31.71
CA ILE A 140 20.93 6.64 30.59
C ILE A 140 21.83 7.45 29.65
N ASP A 141 23.05 6.96 29.43
CA ASP A 141 23.95 7.56 28.45
C ASP A 141 23.49 7.19 27.03
N ARG A 142 22.85 8.17 26.36
CA ARG A 142 22.38 8.05 24.98
C ARG A 142 23.49 7.65 24.01
N ASN A 143 24.69 8.19 24.16
CA ASN A 143 25.81 7.88 23.26
C ASN A 143 26.30 6.46 23.48
N ALA A 144 26.37 6.00 24.73
CA ALA A 144 26.69 4.62 25.05
C ALA A 144 25.67 3.64 24.46
N VAL A 145 24.36 3.94 24.53
CA VAL A 145 23.31 3.13 23.91
C VAL A 145 23.44 3.09 22.39
N SER A 146 23.69 4.24 21.74
CA SER A 146 23.82 4.33 20.27
C SER A 146 25.08 3.62 19.75
N GLN A 147 26.16 3.58 20.53
CA GLN A 147 27.40 2.88 20.16
C GLN A 147 27.42 1.42 20.64
N ALA A 148 26.48 1.01 21.49
CA ALA A 148 26.46 -0.34 22.02
C ALA A 148 26.33 -1.37 20.88
N PRO A 149 27.15 -2.44 20.91
CA PRO A 149 27.03 -3.51 19.96
C PRO A 149 25.65 -4.13 20.11
N VAL A 150 24.89 -4.14 19.03
CA VAL A 150 23.63 -4.86 18.97
C VAL A 150 24.00 -6.33 19.09
N SER A 151 23.55 -7.00 20.16
CA SER A 151 23.79 -8.43 20.32
C SER A 151 23.07 -9.14 19.18
N VAL A 152 23.79 -9.44 18.12
CA VAL A 152 23.27 -10.24 17.02
C VAL A 152 22.87 -11.59 17.61
N TYR A 153 21.58 -11.76 17.93
CA TYR A 153 21.00 -13.09 18.15
C TYR A 153 20.91 -13.79 16.78
N GLU A 154 22.09 -14.20 16.32
CA GLU A 154 22.38 -15.11 15.22
C GLU A 154 21.67 -16.44 15.48
N ARG A 155 20.46 -16.61 14.93
CA ARG A 155 19.90 -17.87 14.41
C ARG A 155 18.45 -17.74 13.92
N GLY A 156 17.70 -16.72 14.36
CA GLY A 156 16.30 -16.51 13.93
C GLY A 156 16.11 -15.33 12.97
N THR A 157 16.92 -14.28 13.12
CA THR A 157 16.80 -13.03 12.36
C THR A 157 17.47 -13.08 10.99
N THR A 158 18.52 -13.87 10.78
CA THR A 158 19.07 -14.10 9.43
C THR A 158 18.07 -14.86 8.58
N ALA A 159 17.40 -15.90 9.07
CA ALA A 159 16.38 -16.62 8.30
C ALA A 159 15.21 -15.73 7.87
N VAL A 160 14.68 -14.88 8.77
CA VAL A 160 13.57 -13.97 8.42
C VAL A 160 14.05 -12.77 7.61
N ALA A 161 15.24 -12.22 7.86
CA ALA A 161 15.79 -11.12 7.08
C ALA A 161 16.24 -11.59 5.68
N GLU A 162 16.80 -12.79 5.55
CA GLU A 162 17.11 -13.46 4.29
C GLU A 162 15.83 -13.86 3.57
N GLU A 163 14.80 -14.36 4.25
CA GLU A 163 13.50 -14.64 3.64
C GLU A 163 12.82 -13.35 3.17
N GLN A 164 12.90 -12.27 3.94
CA GLN A 164 12.39 -10.96 3.55
C GLN A 164 13.21 -10.32 2.43
N GLN A 165 14.54 -10.45 2.45
CA GLN A 165 15.43 -9.98 1.37
C GLN A 165 15.21 -10.80 0.10
N HIS A 166 15.09 -12.12 0.22
CA HIS A 166 14.77 -13.00 -0.89
C HIS A 166 13.37 -12.70 -1.44
N ALA A 167 12.36 -12.50 -0.57
CA ALA A 167 11.05 -12.05 -0.98
C ALA A 167 11.10 -10.68 -1.67
N ARG A 168 11.95 -9.75 -1.23
CA ARG A 168 12.19 -8.45 -1.90
C ARG A 168 12.88 -8.62 -3.25
N GLU A 169 13.89 -9.46 -3.36
CA GLU A 169 14.58 -9.71 -4.62
C GLU A 169 13.65 -10.39 -5.63
N VAL A 170 12.88 -11.38 -5.19
CA VAL A 170 11.82 -12.01 -5.99
C VAL A 170 10.76 -10.99 -6.39
N ARG A 171 10.35 -10.09 -5.49
CA ARG A 171 9.42 -8.98 -5.80
C ARG A 171 10.00 -8.00 -6.81
N LYS A 172 11.22 -7.52 -6.60
CA LYS A 172 11.91 -6.56 -7.46
C LYS A 172 12.11 -7.14 -8.85
N ARG A 173 12.44 -8.44 -8.93
CA ARG A 173 12.54 -9.21 -10.18
C ARG A 173 11.18 -9.40 -10.86
N ASN A 174 10.11 -9.56 -10.09
CA ASN A 174 8.76 -9.79 -10.62
C ASN A 174 7.90 -8.52 -10.73
N ARG A 175 8.42 -7.34 -10.39
CA ARG A 175 7.70 -6.05 -10.36
C ARG A 175 6.99 -5.73 -11.67
N TRP A 176 7.59 -6.12 -12.79
CA TRP A 176 7.11 -5.84 -14.15
C TRP A 176 6.55 -7.06 -14.87
N ARG A 177 6.40 -8.20 -14.19
CA ARG A 177 5.89 -9.40 -14.84
C ARG A 177 4.39 -9.28 -15.02
N ILE A 178 3.97 -9.42 -16.27
CA ILE A 178 2.55 -9.50 -16.64
C ILE A 178 1.95 -10.73 -15.94
N SER A 179 0.83 -10.53 -15.25
CA SER A 179 0.11 -11.59 -14.56
C SER A 179 -0.35 -12.68 -15.55
N PRO A 180 -0.18 -13.98 -15.21
CA PRO A 180 -0.79 -15.07 -15.98
C PRO A 180 -2.31 -14.93 -16.10
N VAL A 181 -2.97 -14.33 -15.11
CA VAL A 181 -4.41 -14.05 -15.15
C VAL A 181 -4.74 -13.06 -16.27
N PHE A 182 -3.94 -11.99 -16.42
CA PHE A 182 -4.14 -11.02 -17.48
C PHE A 182 -3.90 -11.63 -18.86
N LEU A 183 -2.83 -12.42 -19.01
CA LEU A 183 -2.58 -13.16 -20.25
C LEU A 183 -3.73 -14.13 -20.58
N GLY A 184 -4.27 -14.81 -19.57
CA GLY A 184 -5.45 -15.67 -19.72
C GLY A 184 -6.69 -14.90 -20.18
N LEU A 185 -6.94 -13.70 -19.62
CA LEU A 185 -8.04 -12.84 -20.03
C LEU A 185 -7.88 -12.34 -21.47
N VAL A 186 -6.68 -11.90 -21.87
CA VAL A 186 -6.37 -11.49 -23.24
C VAL A 186 -6.52 -12.66 -24.21
N ALA A 187 -6.04 -13.86 -23.83
CA ALA A 187 -6.19 -15.06 -24.64
C ALA A 187 -7.66 -15.46 -24.81
N ALA A 188 -8.47 -15.39 -23.74
CA ALA A 188 -9.90 -15.66 -23.80
C ALA A 188 -10.65 -14.61 -24.64
N MET A 189 -10.28 -13.34 -24.52
CA MET A 189 -10.81 -12.26 -25.36
C MET A 189 -10.48 -12.53 -26.84
N ALA A 190 -9.23 -12.85 -27.17
CA ALA A 190 -8.83 -13.17 -28.53
C ALA A 190 -9.54 -14.42 -29.07
N ALA A 191 -9.69 -15.47 -28.26
CA ALA A 191 -10.40 -16.69 -28.63
C ALA A 191 -11.89 -16.44 -28.91
N SER A 192 -12.57 -15.66 -28.06
CA SER A 192 -13.97 -15.26 -28.28
C SER A 192 -14.12 -14.34 -29.50
N GLY A 193 -13.17 -13.44 -29.76
CA GLY A 193 -13.13 -12.62 -30.97
C GLY A 193 -12.93 -13.45 -32.25
N ALA A 194 -12.00 -14.41 -32.21
CA ALA A 194 -11.81 -15.36 -33.30
C ALA A 194 -13.07 -16.20 -33.54
N TRP A 195 -13.75 -16.62 -32.47
CA TRP A 195 -15.03 -17.33 -32.60
C TRP A 195 -16.08 -16.48 -33.32
N LEU A 196 -16.24 -15.21 -32.93
CA LEU A 196 -17.14 -14.26 -33.60
C LEU A 196 -16.79 -14.02 -35.07
N TYR A 197 -15.51 -14.09 -35.43
CA TYR A 197 -15.05 -13.89 -36.80
C TYR A 197 -15.25 -15.14 -37.70
N PHE A 198 -15.01 -16.34 -37.16
CA PHE A 198 -15.08 -17.57 -37.94
C PHE A 198 -16.47 -18.22 -37.95
N GLN A 199 -17.32 -17.93 -36.98
CA GLN A 199 -18.67 -18.51 -36.87
C GLN A 199 -19.73 -17.46 -37.20
N GLU A 200 -20.45 -17.65 -38.29
CA GLU A 200 -21.46 -16.70 -38.77
C GLU A 200 -22.71 -16.66 -37.87
N ASP A 201 -23.05 -17.79 -37.24
CA ASP A 201 -24.20 -17.93 -36.32
C ASP A 201 -23.82 -17.71 -34.83
N ALA A 202 -22.85 -16.84 -34.56
CA ALA A 202 -22.37 -16.66 -33.20
C ALA A 202 -23.49 -16.19 -32.25
N HIS A 203 -23.72 -16.98 -31.20
CA HIS A 203 -24.75 -16.70 -30.19
C HIS A 203 -24.47 -15.36 -29.48
N PRO A 204 -25.50 -14.56 -29.11
CA PRO A 204 -25.32 -13.30 -28.36
C PRO A 204 -24.48 -13.41 -27.09
N ILE A 205 -24.43 -14.60 -26.50
CA ILE A 205 -23.59 -14.91 -25.33
C ILE A 205 -22.09 -14.73 -25.66
N ILE A 206 -21.63 -15.08 -26.87
CA ILE A 206 -20.22 -14.94 -27.24
C ILE A 206 -19.86 -13.46 -27.40
N VAL A 207 -20.76 -12.65 -27.97
CA VAL A 207 -20.61 -11.18 -28.03
C VAL A 207 -20.46 -10.62 -26.62
N PHE A 208 -21.37 -11.02 -25.71
CA PHE A 208 -21.33 -10.60 -24.32
C PHE A 208 -20.01 -10.99 -23.62
N VAL A 209 -19.53 -12.23 -23.82
CA VAL A 209 -18.25 -12.70 -23.28
C VAL A 209 -17.07 -11.88 -23.84
N PHE A 210 -17.01 -11.67 -25.16
CA PHE A 210 -15.96 -10.89 -25.79
C PHE A 210 -15.89 -9.46 -25.25
N VAL A 211 -17.05 -8.78 -25.19
CA VAL A 211 -17.14 -7.40 -24.70
C VAL A 211 -16.79 -7.30 -23.22
N THR A 212 -17.27 -8.25 -22.40
CA THR A 212 -16.94 -8.30 -20.97
C THR A 212 -15.45 -8.50 -20.74
N LEU A 213 -14.82 -9.44 -21.45
CA LEU A 213 -13.39 -9.70 -21.34
C LEU A 213 -12.57 -8.49 -21.81
N GLY A 214 -12.93 -7.89 -22.94
CA GLY A 214 -12.28 -6.67 -23.43
C GLY A 214 -12.41 -5.49 -22.46
N TRP A 215 -13.56 -5.37 -21.80
CA TRP A 215 -13.78 -4.37 -20.77
C TRP A 215 -12.90 -4.61 -19.53
N ILE A 216 -12.82 -5.86 -19.02
CA ILE A 216 -11.94 -6.22 -17.89
C ILE A 216 -10.46 -5.98 -18.24
N VAL A 217 -10.05 -6.32 -19.46
CA VAL A 217 -8.68 -6.05 -19.95
C VAL A 217 -8.40 -4.55 -19.96
N SER A 218 -9.31 -3.74 -20.50
CA SER A 218 -9.15 -2.28 -20.49
C SER A 218 -9.08 -1.72 -19.08
N LEU A 219 -9.93 -2.22 -18.17
CA LEU A 219 -9.89 -1.81 -16.77
C LEU A 219 -8.55 -2.12 -16.12
N ALA A 220 -8.01 -3.32 -16.35
CA ALA A 220 -6.70 -3.67 -15.81
C ALA A 220 -5.58 -2.77 -16.34
N LEU A 221 -5.67 -2.34 -17.61
CA LEU A 221 -4.77 -1.36 -18.22
C LEU A 221 -4.95 0.05 -17.64
N HIS A 222 -6.19 0.46 -17.38
CA HIS A 222 -6.55 1.75 -16.76
C HIS A 222 -5.92 1.89 -15.38
N GLU A 223 -6.18 0.93 -14.50
CA GLU A 223 -5.65 0.90 -13.14
C GLU A 223 -4.12 0.77 -13.13
N PHE A 224 -3.56 0.01 -14.07
CA PHE A 224 -2.12 -0.08 -14.26
C PHE A 224 -1.51 1.27 -14.68
N GLY A 225 -2.19 2.03 -15.53
CA GLY A 225 -1.79 3.38 -15.92
C GLY A 225 -1.68 4.31 -14.71
N HIS A 226 -2.69 4.34 -13.84
CA HIS A 226 -2.66 5.08 -12.58
C HIS A 226 -1.49 4.65 -11.69
N ALA A 227 -1.32 3.33 -11.49
CA ALA A 227 -0.24 2.79 -10.66
C ALA A 227 1.15 3.11 -11.23
N LEU A 228 1.32 3.05 -12.54
CA LEU A 228 2.59 3.34 -13.21
C LEU A 228 2.98 4.81 -13.06
N ALA A 229 2.03 5.72 -13.31
CA ALA A 229 2.25 7.15 -13.14
C ALA A 229 2.50 7.50 -11.67
N ALA A 230 1.79 6.88 -10.73
CA ALA A 230 2.00 7.08 -9.29
C ALA A 230 3.40 6.61 -8.85
N TYR A 231 3.84 5.46 -9.35
CA TYR A 231 5.18 4.93 -9.10
C TYR A 231 6.28 5.87 -9.60
N TRP A 232 6.16 6.39 -10.83
CA TRP A 232 7.08 7.42 -11.35
C TRP A 232 6.98 8.74 -10.57
N GLY A 233 5.79 9.04 -10.04
CA GLY A 233 5.54 10.20 -9.21
C GLY A 233 6.15 10.15 -7.82
N GLY A 234 6.57 8.97 -7.35
CA GLY A 234 7.22 8.77 -6.05
C GLY A 234 6.43 7.90 -5.07
N ASP A 235 5.21 7.48 -5.42
CA ASP A 235 4.45 6.54 -4.60
C ASP A 235 4.89 5.10 -4.88
N HIS A 236 5.85 4.61 -4.11
CA HIS A 236 6.32 3.23 -4.21
C HIS A 236 5.38 2.22 -3.53
N SER A 237 4.35 2.65 -2.80
CA SER A 237 3.40 1.74 -2.15
C SER A 237 2.52 0.97 -3.14
N VAL A 238 2.36 1.45 -4.37
CA VAL A 238 1.65 0.74 -5.44
C VAL A 238 2.35 -0.55 -5.87
N ASP A 239 3.68 -0.60 -5.74
CA ASP A 239 4.48 -1.82 -5.97
C ASP A 239 4.26 -2.82 -4.84
N GLU A 240 4.23 -2.33 -3.60
CA GLU A 240 3.91 -3.14 -2.41
C GLU A 240 2.48 -3.67 -2.40
N ARG A 241 1.57 -3.09 -3.17
CA ARG A 241 0.22 -3.64 -3.38
C ARG A 241 0.14 -4.54 -4.61
N GLY A 242 1.21 -4.63 -5.39
CA GLY A 242 1.32 -5.48 -6.57
C GLY A 242 0.54 -4.97 -7.78
N TYR A 243 0.21 -3.68 -7.83
CA TYR A 243 -0.58 -3.06 -8.90
C TYR A 243 0.18 -2.99 -10.24
N LEU A 244 1.51 -3.05 -10.21
CA LEU A 244 2.37 -3.05 -11.40
C LEU A 244 2.42 -4.41 -12.16
N THR A 245 1.57 -5.38 -11.79
CA THR A 245 1.55 -6.72 -12.40
C THR A 245 0.41 -6.97 -13.38
N LEU A 246 -0.39 -5.93 -13.72
CA LEU A 246 -1.58 -6.04 -14.57
C LEU A 246 -2.63 -7.05 -14.08
N ASN A 247 -2.61 -7.42 -12.80
CA ASN A 247 -3.56 -8.39 -12.26
C ASN A 247 -4.87 -7.70 -11.81
N PRO A 248 -6.01 -7.88 -12.51
CA PRO A 248 -7.27 -7.23 -12.14
C PRO A 248 -7.77 -7.62 -10.75
N LEU A 249 -7.38 -8.78 -10.24
CA LEU A 249 -7.80 -9.27 -8.92
C LEU A 249 -7.11 -8.56 -7.76
N LYS A 250 -6.04 -7.81 -8.01
CA LYS A 250 -5.30 -7.09 -6.96
C LYS A 250 -5.89 -5.72 -6.65
N TYR A 251 -6.68 -5.14 -7.54
CA TYR A 251 -7.29 -3.83 -7.34
C TYR A 251 -8.39 -3.91 -6.28
N THR A 252 -8.68 -2.79 -5.62
CA THR A 252 -9.18 -2.85 -4.24
C THR A 252 -10.59 -3.39 -4.05
N HIS A 253 -11.42 -3.37 -5.09
CA HIS A 253 -12.76 -3.97 -5.04
C HIS A 253 -13.07 -4.75 -6.32
N PRO A 254 -12.41 -5.90 -6.58
CA PRO A 254 -12.57 -6.65 -7.82
C PRO A 254 -14.04 -7.02 -8.08
N LEU A 255 -14.78 -7.32 -7.01
CA LEU A 255 -16.22 -7.60 -7.07
C LEU A 255 -17.02 -6.39 -7.53
N LEU A 256 -16.89 -5.22 -6.89
CA LEU A 256 -17.64 -4.03 -7.31
C LEU A 256 -17.20 -3.54 -8.70
N SER A 257 -15.89 -3.58 -8.96
CA SER A 257 -15.30 -3.21 -10.23
C SER A 257 -15.79 -4.08 -11.37
N ILE A 258 -15.90 -5.40 -11.19
CA ILE A 258 -16.25 -6.31 -12.29
C ILE A 258 -17.76 -6.54 -12.37
N VAL A 259 -18.44 -6.68 -11.22
CA VAL A 259 -19.87 -7.03 -11.18
C VAL A 259 -20.76 -5.86 -11.57
N MET A 260 -20.48 -4.63 -11.09
CA MET A 260 -21.35 -3.49 -11.43
C MET A 260 -21.37 -3.23 -12.94
N PRO A 261 -20.24 -3.16 -13.66
CA PRO A 261 -20.23 -2.91 -15.10
C PRO A 261 -20.81 -4.07 -15.91
N VAL A 262 -20.69 -5.31 -15.43
CA VAL A 262 -21.38 -6.48 -16.02
C VAL A 262 -22.91 -6.34 -15.89
N ILE A 263 -23.41 -5.89 -14.75
CA ILE A 263 -24.84 -5.61 -14.55
C ILE A 263 -25.31 -4.47 -15.46
N PHE A 264 -24.53 -3.39 -15.59
CA PHE A 264 -24.87 -2.30 -16.51
C PHE A 264 -24.84 -2.73 -17.97
N LEU A 265 -23.87 -3.56 -18.37
CA LEU A 265 -23.81 -4.12 -19.73
C LEU A 265 -25.05 -4.98 -20.03
N LEU A 266 -25.52 -5.77 -19.05
CA LEU A 266 -26.76 -6.56 -19.16
C LEU A 266 -28.03 -5.70 -19.24
N LEU A 267 -28.01 -4.49 -18.66
CA LEU A 267 -29.12 -3.53 -18.68
C LEU A 267 -29.08 -2.56 -19.88
N GLY A 268 -28.14 -2.73 -20.82
CA GLY A 268 -27.95 -1.85 -21.98
C GLY A 268 -27.27 -0.52 -21.66
N GLY A 269 -26.54 -0.45 -20.54
CA GLY A 269 -26.01 0.77 -19.93
C GLY A 269 -24.57 1.13 -20.30
N ILE A 270 -24.28 2.42 -20.12
CA ILE A 270 -22.98 3.12 -20.19
C ILE A 270 -21.90 2.46 -19.31
N GLY A 271 -20.66 2.40 -19.81
CA GLY A 271 -19.53 1.86 -19.05
C GLY A 271 -19.13 2.79 -17.90
N LEU A 272 -19.35 2.36 -16.65
CA LEU A 272 -18.89 3.11 -15.47
C LEU A 272 -17.43 2.78 -15.12
N PRO A 273 -16.67 3.74 -14.56
CA PRO A 273 -15.34 3.46 -14.02
C PRO A 273 -15.46 2.45 -12.87
N GLY A 274 -14.75 1.34 -13.01
CA GLY A 274 -14.76 0.24 -12.03
C GLY A 274 -13.41 0.11 -11.35
N GLY A 275 -13.37 0.25 -10.02
CA GLY A 275 -12.15 0.06 -9.25
C GLY A 275 -11.36 1.32 -9.03
N ALA A 276 -10.61 1.31 -7.94
CA ALA A 276 -9.74 2.40 -7.57
C ALA A 276 -8.44 1.79 -7.07
N VAL A 277 -7.33 2.12 -7.73
CA VAL A 277 -6.01 2.05 -7.12
C VAL A 277 -5.93 3.09 -5.99
N TYR A 278 -5.56 2.65 -4.80
CA TYR A 278 -5.17 3.55 -3.72
C TYR A 278 -3.80 4.16 -4.03
N VAL A 279 -3.81 5.41 -4.50
CA VAL A 279 -2.61 6.22 -4.69
C VAL A 279 -2.39 7.12 -3.48
N ASN A 280 -1.18 7.10 -2.93
CA ASN A 280 -0.76 8.08 -1.93
C ASN A 280 -0.35 9.39 -2.61
N LEU A 281 -1.31 10.31 -2.79
CA LEU A 281 -1.07 11.63 -3.37
C LEU A 281 -0.03 12.46 -2.60
N GLY A 282 0.15 12.20 -1.30
CA GLY A 282 1.15 12.86 -0.46
C GLY A 282 2.59 12.41 -0.70
N ALA A 283 2.80 11.29 -1.40
CA ALA A 283 4.12 10.84 -1.84
C ALA A 283 4.51 11.39 -3.23
N ILE A 284 3.58 12.05 -3.93
CA ILE A 284 3.79 12.52 -5.30
C ILE A 284 4.54 13.86 -5.30
N ARG A 285 5.63 13.92 -6.06
CA ARG A 285 6.61 15.03 -6.07
C ARG A 285 6.07 16.40 -6.53
N SER A 286 4.99 16.45 -7.33
CA SER A 286 4.46 17.72 -7.85
C SER A 286 2.98 17.65 -8.20
N ARG A 287 2.31 18.82 -8.22
CA ARG A 287 0.90 18.94 -8.63
C ARG A 287 0.66 18.51 -10.08
N TRP A 288 1.61 18.80 -10.97
CA TRP A 288 1.57 18.33 -12.36
C TRP A 288 1.60 16.81 -12.44
N MET A 289 2.44 16.18 -11.62
CA MET A 289 2.50 14.72 -11.56
C MET A 289 1.22 14.12 -10.99
N GLN A 290 0.57 14.76 -10.01
CA GLN A 290 -0.76 14.33 -9.55
C GLN A 290 -1.80 14.36 -10.68
N SER A 291 -1.81 15.43 -11.49
CA SER A 291 -2.66 15.49 -12.69
C SER A 291 -2.31 14.41 -13.72
N THR A 292 -1.03 14.11 -13.92
CA THR A 292 -0.58 13.00 -14.78
C THR A 292 -1.07 11.66 -14.26
N VAL A 293 -1.04 11.43 -12.94
CA VAL A 293 -1.61 10.21 -12.35
C VAL A 293 -3.09 10.11 -12.68
N SER A 294 -3.89 11.16 -12.46
CA SER A 294 -5.32 11.13 -12.79
C SER A 294 -5.59 10.95 -14.29
N ALA A 295 -4.73 11.48 -15.16
CA ALA A 295 -4.88 11.34 -16.61
C ALA A 295 -4.39 9.98 -17.16
N ALA A 296 -3.54 9.26 -16.43
CA ALA A 296 -2.87 8.06 -16.94
C ALA A 296 -3.84 6.90 -17.21
N GLY A 297 -4.85 6.69 -16.34
CA GLY A 297 -5.90 5.69 -16.59
C GLY A 297 -6.72 5.99 -17.84
N PRO A 298 -7.32 7.19 -17.97
CA PRO A 298 -8.02 7.59 -19.19
C PRO A 298 -7.15 7.52 -20.45
N ALA A 299 -5.86 7.87 -20.36
CA ALA A 299 -4.93 7.73 -21.47
C ALA A 299 -4.73 6.27 -21.88
N ALA A 300 -4.66 5.32 -20.94
CA ALA A 300 -4.59 3.89 -21.24
C ALA A 300 -5.84 3.41 -21.98
N ASN A 301 -7.03 3.84 -21.55
CA ASN A 301 -8.28 3.54 -22.27
C ASN A 301 -8.28 4.15 -23.68
N ALA A 302 -7.76 5.38 -23.84
CA ALA A 302 -7.67 6.03 -25.15
C ALA A 302 -6.75 5.28 -26.11
N ILE A 303 -5.60 4.80 -25.63
CA ILE A 303 -4.68 3.96 -26.43
C ILE A 303 -5.38 2.65 -26.81
N PHE A 304 -6.07 2.00 -25.86
CA PHE A 304 -6.79 0.76 -26.14
C PHE A 304 -7.93 0.95 -27.15
N ALA A 305 -8.72 2.03 -27.00
CA ALA A 305 -9.77 2.41 -27.95
C ALA A 305 -9.20 2.66 -29.35
N ALA A 306 -8.08 3.37 -29.46
CA ALA A 306 -7.44 3.65 -30.74
C ALA A 306 -6.94 2.38 -31.44
N LEU A 307 -6.38 1.43 -30.69
CA LEU A 307 -5.96 0.13 -31.22
C LEU A 307 -7.15 -0.69 -31.74
N LEU A 308 -8.27 -0.69 -31.02
CA LEU A 308 -9.49 -1.36 -31.46
C LEU A 308 -10.17 -0.65 -32.65
N ALA A 309 -10.04 0.67 -32.73
CA ALA A 309 -10.61 1.49 -33.81
C ALA A 309 -9.79 1.45 -35.11
N LEU A 310 -8.54 0.98 -35.06
CA LEU A 310 -7.60 1.00 -36.19
C LEU A 310 -8.19 0.39 -37.48
N PRO A 311 -8.89 -0.76 -37.47
CA PRO A 311 -9.49 -1.31 -38.69
C PRO A 311 -10.51 -0.38 -39.34
N PHE A 312 -11.27 0.38 -38.54
CA PHE A 312 -12.26 1.34 -39.03
C PHE A 312 -11.60 2.62 -39.57
N LEU A 313 -10.50 3.05 -38.97
CA LEU A 313 -9.75 4.24 -39.39
C LEU A 313 -8.95 4.04 -40.67
N LEU A 314 -8.50 2.80 -40.93
CA LEU A 314 -7.74 2.45 -42.13
C LEU A 314 -8.62 2.15 -43.36
N ASN A 315 -9.92 2.49 -43.30
CA ASN A 315 -10.89 2.36 -44.40
C ASN A 315 -11.01 0.94 -44.99
N GLY A 316 -11.45 -0.03 -44.18
CA GLY A 316 -12.12 -1.20 -44.74
C GLY A 316 -13.32 -0.75 -45.60
N ASP A 317 -13.51 -1.35 -46.77
CA ASP A 317 -14.70 -1.08 -47.57
C ASP A 317 -15.97 -1.57 -46.84
N GLY A 318 -17.14 -1.05 -47.21
CA GLY A 318 -18.39 -1.44 -46.57
C GLY A 318 -18.62 -2.96 -46.62
N VAL A 319 -18.17 -3.61 -47.70
CA VAL A 319 -18.28 -5.05 -47.94
C VAL A 319 -17.52 -5.84 -46.89
N PHE A 320 -16.27 -5.46 -46.56
CA PHE A 320 -15.46 -6.11 -45.53
C PHE A 320 -16.15 -6.17 -44.16
N TYR A 321 -16.94 -5.14 -43.81
CA TYR A 321 -17.72 -5.15 -42.57
C TYR A 321 -19.00 -5.97 -42.66
N MET A 322 -19.64 -5.99 -43.84
CA MET A 322 -20.86 -6.77 -44.07
C MET A 322 -20.61 -8.28 -44.11
N GLU A 323 -19.39 -8.72 -44.41
CA GLU A 323 -19.02 -10.15 -44.38
C GLU A 323 -19.07 -10.74 -42.96
N ARG A 324 -18.75 -9.93 -41.93
CA ARG A 324 -18.67 -10.37 -40.53
C ARG A 324 -19.34 -9.36 -39.58
N PRO A 325 -20.66 -9.11 -39.72
CA PRO A 325 -21.31 -7.97 -39.10
C PRO A 325 -21.33 -8.06 -37.57
N ILE A 326 -21.52 -9.26 -37.01
CA ILE A 326 -21.57 -9.48 -35.55
C ILE A 326 -20.19 -9.21 -34.92
N PHE A 327 -19.12 -9.67 -35.54
CA PHE A 327 -17.75 -9.43 -35.09
C PHE A 327 -17.43 -7.93 -35.07
N TRP A 328 -17.66 -7.25 -36.19
CA TRP A 328 -17.37 -5.81 -36.30
C TRP A 328 -18.25 -4.97 -35.37
N ALA A 329 -19.52 -5.33 -35.20
CA ALA A 329 -20.41 -4.69 -34.22
C ALA A 329 -19.89 -4.88 -32.78
N SER A 330 -19.31 -6.04 -32.47
CA SER A 330 -18.74 -6.31 -31.14
C SER A 330 -17.50 -5.45 -30.86
N ILE A 331 -16.62 -5.29 -31.86
CA ILE A 331 -15.47 -4.38 -31.74
C ILE A 331 -15.94 -2.93 -31.62
N ALA A 332 -16.89 -2.50 -32.46
CA ALA A 332 -17.44 -1.15 -32.43
C ALA A 332 -18.11 -0.84 -31.07
N LEU A 333 -18.84 -1.79 -30.49
CA LEU A 333 -19.40 -1.67 -29.15
C LEU A 333 -18.31 -1.53 -28.10
N LEU A 334 -17.23 -2.31 -28.18
CA LEU A 334 -16.12 -2.20 -27.24
C LEU A 334 -15.41 -0.84 -27.35
N VAL A 335 -15.18 -0.32 -28.57
CA VAL A 335 -14.67 1.04 -28.82
C VAL A 335 -15.59 2.09 -28.20
N PHE A 336 -16.90 1.98 -28.44
CA PHE A 336 -17.90 2.86 -27.85
C PHE A 336 -17.80 2.90 -26.32
N LEU A 337 -17.73 1.72 -25.68
CA LEU A 337 -17.59 1.62 -24.22
C LEU A 337 -16.29 2.29 -23.72
N GLN A 338 -15.18 2.15 -24.45
CA GLN A 338 -13.94 2.82 -24.07
C GLN A 338 -14.05 4.34 -24.18
N ILE A 339 -14.65 4.85 -25.25
CA ILE A 339 -14.87 6.30 -25.43
C ILE A 339 -15.77 6.84 -24.32
N THR A 340 -16.86 6.16 -24.00
CA THR A 340 -17.74 6.53 -22.88
C THR A 340 -16.97 6.53 -21.55
N ALA A 341 -16.16 5.49 -21.28
CA ALA A 341 -15.35 5.42 -20.07
C ALA A 341 -14.33 6.56 -19.98
N ILE A 342 -13.68 6.94 -21.10
CA ILE A 342 -12.77 8.09 -21.14
C ILE A 342 -13.51 9.37 -20.79
N ILE A 343 -14.65 9.62 -21.44
CA ILE A 343 -15.45 10.83 -21.19
C ILE A 343 -15.87 10.89 -19.73
N LEU A 344 -16.43 9.81 -19.18
CA LEU A 344 -16.90 9.77 -17.79
C LEU A 344 -15.75 9.98 -16.79
N ASN A 345 -14.57 9.42 -17.04
CA ASN A 345 -13.41 9.63 -16.17
C ASN A 345 -12.80 11.05 -16.27
N LEU A 346 -13.09 11.78 -17.34
CA LEU A 346 -12.63 13.16 -17.53
C LEU A 346 -13.65 14.19 -17.02
N ILE A 347 -14.91 13.81 -16.81
CA ILE A 347 -15.90 14.69 -16.17
C ILE A 347 -15.67 14.65 -14.66
N PRO A 348 -15.50 15.81 -13.99
CA PRO A 348 -15.39 15.87 -12.54
C PRO A 348 -16.77 15.67 -11.90
N ILE A 349 -17.24 14.42 -11.81
CA ILE A 349 -18.44 14.04 -11.06
C ILE A 349 -17.98 13.36 -9.76
N PRO A 350 -18.33 13.89 -8.57
CA PRO A 350 -17.93 13.34 -7.28
C PRO A 350 -18.59 12.00 -6.95
#